data_AF-X1G8E5-F1
#
_entry.id   AF-X1G8E5-F1
#
_cell.length_a   1.000
_cell.length_b   1.000
_cell.length_c   1.000
_cell.angle_alpha   90.00
_cell.angle_beta   90.00
_cell.angle_gamma   90.00
#
_symmetry.space_group_name_H-M   'P 1'
#
loop_
_entity.id
_entity.type
_entity.pdbx_description
1 polymer ?
#
loop_
_entity_poly.entity_id
_entity_poly.type
_entity_poly.pdbx_seq_one_letter_code
_entity_poly.pdbx_strand_id
1 'polypeptide(L)'
;MKDKILTHIGLGRFFALPACACAVLLGIALGGHWSWLSAMVVLAAIFEMGYSHSFNTLLDYSWTGFDKGVEEERSKGKIYTKGQQAIAAGKLRPRVVLINGLVYLAISAVFIGIVAWKVSPVIWV
;
A
#
# COMPACT_ATOMS: atom_id res chain seq x y z
N MET A 1 19.43 10.03 -7.44
CA MET A 1 18.99 8.69 -6.99
C MET A 1 18.06 8.74 -5.78
N LYS A 2 18.38 9.53 -4.74
CA LYS A 2 17.56 9.71 -3.54
C LYS A 2 16.09 10.04 -3.83
N ASP A 3 15.82 11.02 -4.72
CA ASP A 3 14.44 11.44 -5.03
C ASP A 3 13.63 10.36 -5.75
N LYS A 4 14.29 9.53 -6.56
CA LYS A 4 13.66 8.40 -7.24
C LYS A 4 13.22 7.35 -6.22
N ILE A 5 14.11 6.99 -5.29
CA ILE A 5 13.81 6.05 -4.19
C ILE A 5 12.65 6.58 -3.34
N LEU A 6 12.71 7.87 -2.95
CA LEU A 6 11.63 8.50 -2.19
C LEU A 6 10.31 8.52 -2.95
N THR A 7 10.33 8.64 -4.28
CA THR A 7 9.11 8.56 -5.10
C THR A 7 8.54 7.13 -5.09
N HIS A 8 9.39 6.10 -5.18
CA HIS A 8 8.95 4.70 -5.08
C HIS A 8 8.35 4.37 -3.72
N ILE A 9 8.99 4.79 -2.62
CA ILE A 9 8.47 4.61 -1.26
C ILE A 9 7.20 5.44 -1.05
N GLY A 10 7.18 6.66 -1.59
CA GLY A 10 6.05 7.59 -1.49
C GLY A 10 4.75 7.09 -2.13
N LEU A 11 4.83 6.16 -3.10
CA LEU A 11 3.64 5.52 -3.68
C LEU A 11 2.81 4.77 -2.62
N GLY A 12 3.46 4.25 -1.59
CA GLY A 12 2.78 3.56 -0.49
C GLY A 12 2.01 4.50 0.44
N ARG A 13 2.13 5.83 0.26
CA ARG A 13 1.36 6.84 1.00
C ARG A 13 1.36 6.59 2.53
N PHE A 14 2.54 6.38 3.10
CA PHE A 14 2.74 6.03 4.52
C PHE A 14 2.17 7.03 5.55
N PHE A 15 1.60 8.16 5.15
CA PHE A 15 0.76 8.96 6.06
C PHE A 15 -0.49 8.18 6.51
N ALA A 16 -0.98 7.21 5.71
CA ALA A 16 -2.09 6.33 6.05
C ALA A 16 -1.68 5.20 7.01
N LEU A 17 -0.38 5.05 7.29
CA LEU A 17 0.18 4.00 8.14
C LEU A 17 -0.48 3.95 9.52
N PRO A 18 -0.70 5.07 10.25
CA PRO A 18 -1.35 5.01 11.55
C PRO A 18 -2.76 4.44 11.47
N ALA A 19 -3.54 4.80 10.44
CA ALA A 19 -4.90 4.29 10.28
C ALA A 19 -4.91 2.78 10.02
N CYS A 20 -4.08 2.30 9.08
CA CYS A 20 -3.98 0.88 8.76
C CYS A 20 -3.42 0.05 9.93
N ALA A 21 -2.31 0.48 10.53
CA ALA A 21 -1.67 -0.26 11.62
C ALA A 21 -2.54 -0.30 12.87
N CYS A 22 -3.16 0.83 13.27
CA CYS A 22 -4.03 0.86 14.44
C CYS A 22 -5.28 -0.02 14.28
N ALA A 23 -5.87 -0.08 13.08
CA ALA A 23 -7.02 -0.96 12.83
C ALA A 23 -6.66 -2.44 13.05
N VAL A 24 -5.51 -2.87 12.55
CA VAL A 24 -5.01 -4.25 12.73
C VAL A 24 -4.61 -4.52 14.17
N LEU A 25 -3.90 -3.59 14.81
CA LEU A 25 -3.50 -3.70 16.21
C LEU A 25 -4.71 -3.76 17.15
N LEU A 26 -5.79 -3.02 16.86
CA LEU A 26 -7.04 -3.12 17.58
C LEU A 26 -7.65 -4.52 17.45
N GLY A 27 -7.69 -5.09 16.23
CA GLY A 27 -8.14 -6.47 16.01
C GLY A 27 -7.32 -7.50 16.80
N ILE A 28 -6.00 -7.35 16.81
CA ILE A 28 -5.09 -8.20 17.61
C ILE A 28 -5.38 -8.06 19.11
N ALA A 29 -5.52 -6.83 19.60
CA ALA A 29 -5.77 -6.55 21.01
C ALA A 29 -7.10 -7.15 21.47
N LEU A 30 -8.16 -7.02 20.66
CA LEU A 30 -9.47 -7.62 20.93
C LEU A 30 -9.41 -9.16 20.93
N GLY A 31 -8.52 -9.76 20.13
CA GLY A 31 -8.26 -11.19 20.13
C GLY A 31 -7.50 -11.69 21.37
N GLY A 32 -6.92 -10.80 22.18
CA GLY A 32 -6.32 -11.14 23.49
C GLY A 32 -4.96 -11.84 23.45
N HIS A 33 -4.47 -12.25 22.28
CA HIS A 33 -3.22 -13.00 22.14
C HIS A 33 -2.20 -12.27 21.26
N TRP A 34 -1.16 -11.75 21.90
CA TRP A 34 -0.02 -11.13 21.24
C TRP A 34 1.05 -12.18 20.95
N SER A 35 1.47 -12.27 19.69
CA SER A 35 2.55 -13.17 19.28
C SER A 35 3.34 -12.58 18.11
N TRP A 36 4.41 -13.25 17.71
CA TRP A 36 5.15 -12.87 16.51
C TRP A 36 4.28 -12.95 15.24
N LEU A 37 3.22 -13.78 15.22
CA LEU A 37 2.24 -13.82 14.13
C LEU A 37 1.45 -12.50 14.03
N SER A 38 1.16 -11.87 15.17
CA SER A 38 0.52 -10.55 15.22
C SER A 38 1.35 -9.50 14.48
N ALA A 39 2.69 -9.53 14.65
CA ALA A 39 3.59 -8.66 13.91
C ALA A 39 3.59 -8.95 12.40
N MET A 40 3.48 -10.22 12.00
CA MET A 40 3.38 -10.61 10.58
C MET A 40 2.08 -10.07 9.94
N VAL A 41 0.95 -10.12 10.65
CA VAL A 41 -0.32 -9.55 10.18
C VAL A 41 -0.21 -8.03 10.03
N VAL A 42 0.42 -7.33 10.98
CA VAL A 42 0.66 -5.88 10.87
C VAL A 42 1.52 -5.57 9.66
N LEU A 43 2.64 -6.27 9.47
CA LEU A 43 3.51 -6.07 8.31
C LEU A 43 2.78 -6.35 7.00
N ALA A 44 2.03 -7.44 6.91
CA ALA A 44 1.20 -7.75 5.75
C ALA A 44 0.28 -6.57 5.40
N ALA A 45 -0.46 -6.05 6.36
CA ALA A 45 -1.38 -4.94 6.14
C ALA A 45 -0.67 -3.65 5.68
N ILE A 46 0.54 -3.38 6.19
CA ILE A 46 1.36 -2.23 5.75
C ILE A 46 1.76 -2.38 4.27
N PHE A 47 2.15 -3.58 3.86
CA PHE A 47 2.49 -3.84 2.46
C PHE A 47 1.25 -3.87 1.56
N GLU A 48 0.12 -4.39 2.05
CA GLU A 48 -1.17 -4.35 1.36
C GLU A 48 -1.67 -2.91 1.13
N MET A 49 -1.48 -2.03 2.12
CA MET A 49 -1.71 -0.58 1.97
C MET A 49 -0.82 0.00 0.86
N GLY A 50 0.46 -0.39 0.81
CA GLY A 50 1.40 0.02 -0.22
C GLY A 50 0.97 -0.39 -1.63
N TYR A 51 0.51 -1.63 -1.78
CA TYR A 51 -0.12 -2.15 -3.00
C TYR A 51 -1.36 -1.33 -3.38
N SER A 52 -2.30 -1.20 -2.44
CA SER A 52 -3.59 -0.54 -2.66
C SER A 52 -3.43 0.91 -3.13
N HIS A 53 -2.49 1.67 -2.54
CA HIS A 53 -2.22 3.03 -2.96
C HIS A 53 -1.47 3.14 -4.30
N SER A 54 -0.59 2.18 -4.60
CA SER A 54 0.06 2.09 -5.91
C SER A 54 -0.95 1.78 -7.02
N PHE A 55 -1.89 0.86 -6.76
CA PHE A 55 -2.95 0.52 -7.72
C PHE A 55 -4.01 1.60 -7.83
N ASN A 56 -4.39 2.27 -6.75
CA ASN A 56 -5.22 3.48 -6.84
C ASN A 56 -4.56 4.51 -7.76
N THR A 57 -3.25 4.71 -7.64
CA THR A 57 -2.50 5.61 -8.54
C THR A 57 -2.53 5.17 -10.00
N LEU A 58 -2.38 3.87 -10.24
CA LEU A 58 -2.42 3.32 -11.59
C LEU A 58 -3.81 3.45 -12.22
N LEU A 59 -4.87 3.14 -11.47
CA LEU A 59 -6.26 3.14 -11.93
C LEU A 59 -6.77 4.56 -12.15
N ASP A 60 -6.50 5.49 -11.23
CA ASP A 60 -6.90 6.89 -11.35
C ASP A 60 -6.31 7.55 -12.61
N TYR A 61 -5.09 7.17 -12.99
CA TYR A 61 -4.47 7.67 -14.21
C TYR A 61 -4.88 6.86 -15.45
N SER A 62 -4.72 5.54 -15.41
CA SER A 62 -4.75 4.71 -16.62
C SER A 62 -6.17 4.32 -17.03
N TRP A 63 -7.06 4.10 -16.06
CA TRP A 63 -8.41 3.61 -16.29
C TRP A 63 -9.45 4.72 -16.22
N THR A 64 -9.63 5.37 -15.06
CA THR A 64 -10.67 6.40 -14.90
C THR A 64 -10.27 7.72 -15.55
N GLY A 65 -8.97 7.99 -15.65
CA GLY A 65 -8.44 9.21 -16.27
C GLY A 65 -8.59 10.46 -15.41
N PHE A 66 -8.99 10.33 -14.14
CA PHE A 66 -9.12 11.46 -13.20
C PHE A 66 -7.81 12.23 -12.98
N ASP A 67 -6.67 11.60 -13.25
CA ASP A 67 -5.34 12.22 -13.13
C ASP A 67 -4.68 12.52 -14.49
N LYS A 68 -5.43 12.45 -15.59
CA LYS A 68 -5.00 12.90 -16.92
C LYS A 68 -5.45 14.35 -17.18
N GLY A 69 -4.93 14.97 -18.24
CA GLY A 69 -5.35 16.31 -18.66
C GLY A 69 -4.47 17.45 -18.14
N VAL A 70 -4.97 18.68 -18.21
CA VAL A 70 -4.27 19.89 -17.73
C VAL A 70 -4.29 19.92 -16.19
N GLU A 71 -3.32 20.55 -15.53
CA GLU A 71 -3.23 20.52 -14.06
C GLU A 71 -4.50 21.00 -13.34
N GLU A 72 -5.26 21.93 -13.93
CA GLU A 72 -6.54 22.40 -13.39
C GLU A 72 -7.68 21.39 -13.51
N GLU A 73 -7.58 20.42 -14.43
CA GLU A 73 -8.60 19.38 -14.71
C GLU A 73 -8.35 18.10 -13.90
N ARG A 74 -7.15 17.95 -13.31
CA ARG A 74 -6.77 16.79 -12.52
C ARG A 74 -7.36 16.85 -11.12
N SER A 75 -7.39 15.70 -10.44
CA SER A 75 -7.70 15.69 -9.01
C SER A 75 -6.80 16.66 -8.23
N LYS A 76 -7.40 17.47 -7.35
CA LYS A 76 -6.65 18.46 -6.56
C LYS A 76 -5.48 17.77 -5.83
N GLY A 77 -4.28 18.31 -6.02
CA GLY A 77 -3.11 17.89 -5.28
C GLY A 77 -3.39 17.98 -3.78
N LYS A 78 -3.30 16.84 -3.09
CA LYS A 78 -3.57 16.81 -1.66
C LYS A 78 -2.31 17.31 -0.93
N ILE A 79 -2.49 18.16 0.09
CA ILE A 79 -1.35 18.77 0.83
C ILE A 79 -0.41 17.68 1.36
N TYR A 80 -0.98 16.55 1.80
CA TYR A 80 -0.25 15.40 2.31
C TYR A 80 0.41 14.52 1.24
N THR A 81 0.07 14.67 -0.06
CA THR A 81 0.76 14.00 -1.17
C THR A 81 1.87 14.87 -1.79
N LYS A 82 2.11 16.09 -1.25
CA LYS A 82 3.10 17.06 -1.77
C LYS A 82 2.94 17.33 -3.27
N GLY A 83 1.69 17.40 -3.74
CA GLY A 83 1.35 17.66 -5.14
C GLY A 83 0.56 16.51 -5.79
N GLN A 84 0.65 16.45 -7.13
CA GLN A 84 -0.06 15.47 -7.95
C GLN A 84 0.52 14.06 -7.83
N GLN A 85 -0.31 13.08 -8.23
CA GLN A 85 0.07 11.68 -8.29
C GLN A 85 1.33 11.45 -9.14
N ALA A 86 2.15 10.44 -8.80
CA ALA A 86 3.49 10.25 -9.36
C ALA A 86 3.51 10.08 -10.90
N ILE A 87 2.44 9.53 -11.48
CA ILE A 87 2.30 9.38 -12.94
C ILE A 87 1.94 10.73 -13.57
N ALA A 88 0.94 11.42 -13.03
CA ALA A 88 0.50 12.75 -13.50
C ALA A 88 1.63 13.79 -13.44
N ALA A 89 2.46 13.73 -12.39
CA ALA A 89 3.62 14.58 -12.21
C ALA A 89 4.83 14.21 -13.12
N GLY A 90 4.70 13.20 -13.99
CA GLY A 90 5.77 12.75 -14.88
C GLY A 90 6.96 12.08 -14.18
N LYS A 91 6.84 11.76 -12.89
CA LYS A 91 7.94 11.20 -12.09
C LYS A 91 8.14 9.70 -12.33
N LEU A 92 7.05 8.96 -12.58
CA LEU A 92 7.06 7.53 -12.86
C LEU A 92 6.15 7.18 -14.04
N ARG A 93 6.54 6.14 -14.79
CA ARG A 93 5.70 5.58 -15.86
C ARG A 93 4.65 4.62 -15.25
N PRO A 94 3.46 4.46 -15.87
CA PRO A 94 2.43 3.52 -15.38
C PRO A 94 2.95 2.10 -15.13
N ARG A 95 3.78 1.56 -16.05
CA ARG A 95 4.40 0.23 -15.90
C ARG A 95 5.26 0.10 -14.63
N VAL A 96 5.93 1.18 -14.23
CA VAL A 96 6.78 1.19 -13.03
C VAL A 96 5.92 1.20 -11.77
N VAL A 97 4.82 1.95 -11.78
CA VAL A 97 3.86 1.96 -10.66
C VAL A 97 3.19 0.60 -10.49
N LEU A 98 2.81 -0.06 -11.60
CA LEU A 98 2.29 -1.42 -11.60
C LEU A 98 3.27 -2.40 -10.94
N ILE A 99 4.53 -2.42 -11.39
CA ILE A 99 5.56 -3.30 -10.82
C ILE A 99 5.74 -3.02 -9.33
N ASN A 100 5.79 -1.75 -8.92
CA ASN A 100 5.95 -1.39 -7.50
C ASN A 100 4.78 -1.90 -6.65
N GLY A 101 3.54 -1.73 -7.13
CA GLY A 101 2.36 -2.28 -6.47
C GLY A 101 2.44 -3.81 -6.34
N LEU A 102 2.80 -4.52 -7.41
CA LEU A 102 2.93 -5.98 -7.39
C LEU A 102 4.03 -6.47 -6.44
N VAL A 103 5.14 -5.73 -6.30
CA VAL A 103 6.18 -6.05 -5.31
C VAL A 103 5.63 -5.91 -3.90
N TYR A 104 4.89 -4.85 -3.60
CA TYR A 104 4.24 -4.69 -2.30
C TYR A 104 3.24 -5.83 -2.02
N LEU A 105 2.42 -6.19 -3.01
CA LEU A 105 1.47 -7.31 -2.89
C LEU A 105 2.20 -8.63 -2.63
N ALA A 106 3.30 -8.90 -3.34
CA ALA A 106 4.06 -10.13 -3.15
C ALA A 106 4.63 -10.23 -1.73
N ILE A 107 5.16 -9.13 -1.17
CA ILE A 107 5.67 -9.08 0.20
C ILE A 107 4.52 -9.29 1.20
N SER A 108 3.37 -8.63 0.99
CA SER A 108 2.14 -8.82 1.79
C SER A 108 1.73 -10.29 1.82
N ALA A 109 1.65 -10.93 0.64
CA ALA A 109 1.26 -12.32 0.49
C ALA A 109 2.22 -13.29 1.20
N VAL A 110 3.53 -13.01 1.24
CA VAL A 110 4.49 -13.82 2.01
C VAL A 110 4.15 -13.79 3.50
N PHE A 111 3.91 -12.61 4.06
CA PHE A 111 3.57 -12.48 5.48
C PHE A 111 2.23 -13.17 5.83
N ILE A 112 1.21 -12.97 5.00
CA ILE A 112 -0.09 -13.66 5.16
C ILE A 112 0.08 -15.18 5.02
N GLY A 113 0.87 -15.64 4.06
CA GLY A 113 1.14 -17.06 3.86
C GLY A 113 1.79 -17.72 5.08
N ILE A 114 2.73 -17.04 5.74
CA ILE A 114 3.34 -17.52 6.99
C ILE A 114 2.28 -17.67 8.10
N VAL A 115 1.40 -16.67 8.26
CA VAL A 115 0.32 -16.71 9.26
C VAL A 115 -0.65 -17.84 8.95
N ALA A 116 -1.12 -17.94 7.71
CA ALA A 116 -2.03 -18.98 7.27
C ALA A 116 -1.45 -20.38 7.49
N TRP A 117 -0.17 -20.59 7.15
CA TRP A 117 0.52 -21.86 7.39
C TRP A 117 0.56 -22.25 8.86
N LYS A 118 0.82 -21.30 9.76
CA LYS A 118 0.93 -21.55 11.19
C LYS A 118 -0.41 -21.77 11.88
N VAL A 119 -1.47 -21.11 11.42
CA VAL A 119 -2.82 -21.22 11.99
C VAL A 119 -3.60 -22.39 11.37
N SER A 120 -3.25 -22.82 10.15
CA SER A 120 -3.93 -23.91 9.44
C SER A 120 -4.13 -25.18 10.31
N PRO A 121 -3.12 -25.72 11.03
CA PRO A 121 -3.33 -26.88 11.89
C PRO A 121 -4.33 -26.68 13.04
N VAL A 122 -4.61 -25.45 13.44
CA VAL A 122 -5.60 -25.14 14.50
C VAL A 122 -7.02 -25.12 13.93
N ILE A 123 -7.18 -24.80 12.64
CA ILE A 123 -8.48 -24.71 11.96
C ILE A 123 -8.96 -26.07 11.47
N TRP A 124 -8.02 -26.90 11.00
CA TRP A 124 -8.33 -28.16 10.30
C TRP A 124 -8.16 -29.41 11.16
N VAL A 125 -7.91 -29.26 12.46
CA VAL A 125 -7.91 -30.33 13.47
C VAL A 125 -9.17 -30.20 14.31
#